data_AF-A0A927AE43-F1
#
_entry.id   AF-A0A927AE43-F1
#
_cell.length_a   1.000
_cell.length_b   1.000
_cell.length_c   1.000
_cell.angle_alpha   90.00
_cell.angle_beta   90.00
_cell.angle_gamma   90.00
#
_symmetry.space_group_name_H-M   'P 1'
#
loop_
_entity.id
_entity.type
_entity.pdbx_description
1 polymer ?
#
loop_
_entity_poly.entity_id
_entity_poly.type
_entity_poly.pdbx_seq_one_letter_code
_entity_poly.pdbx_strand_id
1 'polypeptide(L)'
;MADTSDLKIMIDISQVDPDLEPEELESLTDSLKNEISELVEDAELVRESEIPEGGKPALAGFVLGILKTEVSVKNIQALMGVLQDRFGSKPIELTGEKNGNKFSIKVGKPEDLDQAVAAFQKLAEAVE
;
A
#
# COMPACT_ATOMS: atom_id res chain seq x y z
N MET A 1 1.28 -24.67 6.48
CA MET A 1 -0.10 -24.56 5.96
C MET A 1 -0.10 -23.24 5.23
N ALA A 2 -0.01 -23.25 3.90
CA ALA A 2 0.42 -22.09 3.12
C ALA A 2 -0.38 -22.04 1.82
N ASP A 3 -1.67 -21.74 1.92
CA ASP A 3 -2.57 -21.60 0.78
C ASP A 3 -3.76 -20.70 1.18
N THR A 4 -3.55 -19.38 1.35
CA THR A 4 -4.64 -18.45 1.72
C THR A 4 -4.60 -17.10 1.00
N SER A 5 -4.26 -17.07 -0.29
CA SER A 5 -4.68 -15.93 -1.16
C SER A 5 -4.23 -14.53 -0.72
N ASP A 6 -3.12 -14.42 0.01
CA ASP A 6 -2.59 -13.17 0.52
C ASP A 6 -2.11 -12.29 -0.64
N LEU A 7 -2.56 -11.04 -0.65
CA LEU A 7 -2.22 -10.05 -1.66
C LEU A 7 -1.20 -9.09 -1.07
N LYS A 8 -0.04 -8.94 -1.71
CA LYS A 8 0.95 -7.93 -1.31
C LYS A 8 0.51 -6.58 -1.84
N ILE A 9 0.08 -5.68 -0.97
CA ILE A 9 -0.25 -4.31 -1.32
C ILE A 9 0.86 -3.39 -0.84
N MET A 10 1.47 -2.70 -1.78
CA MET A 10 2.41 -1.63 -1.57
C MET A 10 1.65 -0.30 -1.59
N ILE A 11 1.76 0.49 -0.54
CA ILE A 11 1.07 1.76 -0.34
C ILE A 11 2.13 2.84 -0.37
N ASP A 12 2.14 3.64 -1.43
CA ASP A 12 2.96 4.84 -1.54
C ASP A 12 2.13 6.07 -1.14
N ILE A 13 2.59 6.69 -0.06
CA ILE A 13 2.07 7.94 0.52
C ILE A 13 3.08 9.07 0.32
N SER A 14 4.18 8.83 -0.39
CA SER A 14 5.18 9.86 -0.68
C SER A 14 4.61 10.96 -1.59
N GLN A 15 3.62 10.62 -2.42
CA GLN A 15 2.88 11.55 -3.28
C GLN A 15 1.82 12.39 -2.56
N VAL A 16 1.49 12.05 -1.30
CA VAL A 16 0.42 12.71 -0.54
C VAL A 16 0.78 14.16 -0.24
N ASP A 17 2.02 14.39 0.18
CA ASP A 17 2.58 15.71 0.45
C ASP A 17 4.08 15.69 0.12
N PRO A 18 4.50 16.19 -1.06
CA PRO A 18 5.90 16.19 -1.47
C PRO A 18 6.78 17.10 -0.62
N ASP A 19 6.18 18.05 0.12
CA ASP A 19 6.82 18.98 1.05
C ASP A 19 7.07 18.38 2.45
N LEU A 20 6.56 17.17 2.76
CA LEU A 20 6.84 16.54 4.05
C LEU A 20 8.33 16.25 4.23
N GLU A 21 8.82 16.60 5.41
CA GLU A 21 10.15 16.23 5.87
C GLU A 21 10.24 14.70 6.08
N PRO A 22 11.42 14.09 5.93
CA PRO A 22 11.59 12.65 6.08
C PRO A 22 11.10 12.12 7.44
N GLU A 23 11.28 12.89 8.52
CA GLU A 23 10.82 12.53 9.87
C GLU A 23 9.28 12.52 9.98
N GLU A 24 8.61 13.47 9.32
CA GLU A 24 7.14 13.52 9.28
C GLU A 24 6.58 12.40 8.40
N LEU A 25 7.21 12.13 7.26
CA LEU A 25 6.84 11.03 6.37
C LEU A 25 7.03 9.68 7.08
N GLU A 26 8.11 9.50 7.83
CA GLU A 26 8.34 8.32 8.66
C GLU A 26 7.25 8.16 9.73
N SER A 27 6.93 9.22 10.48
CA SER A 27 5.86 9.18 11.48
C SER A 27 4.50 8.86 10.87
N LEU A 28 4.21 9.41 9.68
CA LEU A 28 2.97 9.16 8.96
C LEU A 28 2.90 7.69 8.51
N THR A 29 4.03 7.16 8.03
CA THR A 29 4.20 5.76 7.62
C THR A 29 4.03 4.83 8.82
N ASP A 30 4.73 5.07 9.93
CA ASP A 30 4.64 4.23 11.13
C ASP A 30 3.22 4.21 11.72
N SER A 31 2.58 5.36 11.76
CA SER A 31 1.18 5.45 12.17
C SER A 31 0.25 4.69 11.21
N LEU A 32 0.49 4.74 9.89
CA LEU A 32 -0.30 3.96 8.92
C LEU A 32 -0.14 2.46 9.19
N LYS A 33 1.12 2.04 9.36
CA LYS A 33 1.49 0.66 9.65
C LYS A 33 0.74 0.17 10.88
N ASN A 34 0.69 0.96 11.96
CA ASN A 34 -0.01 0.59 13.18
C ASN A 34 -1.52 0.40 12.94
N GLU A 35 -2.16 1.32 12.20
CA GLU A 35 -3.60 1.23 11.91
C GLU A 35 -3.96 0.02 11.04
N ILE A 36 -3.15 -0.27 10.03
CA ILE A 36 -3.42 -1.39 9.13
C ILE A 36 -2.92 -2.71 9.71
N SER A 37 -2.06 -2.72 10.72
CA SER A 37 -1.49 -3.92 11.35
C SER A 37 -2.55 -4.87 11.93
N GLU A 38 -3.74 -4.38 12.27
CA GLU A 38 -4.86 -5.23 12.71
C GLU A 38 -5.67 -5.79 11.54
N LEU A 39 -5.53 -5.23 10.34
CA LEU A 39 -6.26 -5.60 9.12
C LEU A 39 -5.44 -6.49 8.17
N VAL A 40 -4.13 -6.32 8.20
CA VAL A 40 -3.15 -7.02 7.36
C VAL A 40 -2.43 -8.08 8.18
N GLU A 41 -1.97 -9.14 7.52
CA GLU A 41 -1.19 -10.21 8.13
C GLU A 41 0.25 -9.79 8.39
N ASP A 42 0.82 -8.98 7.50
CA ASP A 42 2.15 -8.41 7.67
C ASP A 42 2.23 -6.97 7.14
N ALA A 43 3.09 -6.16 7.75
CA ALA A 43 3.30 -4.76 7.38
C ALA A 43 4.77 -4.35 7.60
N GLU A 44 5.47 -4.18 6.50
CA GLU A 44 6.90 -3.85 6.48
C GLU A 44 7.21 -2.62 5.61
N LEU A 45 8.31 -1.94 5.94
CA LEU A 45 8.82 -0.85 5.13
C LEU A 45 9.56 -1.41 3.92
N VAL A 46 9.33 -0.82 2.75
CA VAL A 46 9.97 -1.32 1.53
C VAL A 46 11.42 -0.87 1.46
N ARG A 47 12.32 -1.80 1.11
CA ARG A 47 13.73 -1.50 0.88
C ARG A 47 13.93 -0.77 -0.45
N GLU A 48 14.91 0.12 -0.51
CA GLU A 48 15.33 0.80 -1.76
C GLU A 48 15.62 -0.20 -2.88
N SER A 49 16.12 -1.39 -2.51
CA SER A 49 16.49 -2.45 -3.45
C SER A 49 15.30 -3.18 -4.08
N GLU A 50 14.08 -2.97 -3.57
CA GLU A 50 12.86 -3.63 -4.03
C GLU A 50 11.92 -2.71 -4.84
N ILE A 51 12.20 -1.42 -4.92
CA ILE A 51 11.37 -0.44 -5.66
C ILE A 51 11.93 -0.19 -7.07
N PRO A 52 11.09 -0.26 -8.12
CA PRO A 52 11.42 0.31 -9.42
C PRO A 52 11.31 1.84 -9.34
N GLU A 53 12.46 2.52 -9.35
CA GLU A 53 12.67 3.95 -9.68
C GLU A 53 11.50 4.91 -9.36
N GLY A 54 11.45 5.48 -8.15
CA GLY A 54 10.46 6.53 -7.83
C GLY A 54 10.38 6.96 -6.37
N GLY A 55 10.85 6.13 -5.45
CA GLY A 55 10.85 6.41 -4.01
C GLY A 55 11.90 7.45 -3.58
N LYS A 56 11.55 8.35 -2.65
CA LYS A 56 12.55 9.16 -1.94
C LYS A 56 13.42 8.24 -1.09
N PRO A 57 14.75 8.16 -1.30
CA PRO A 57 15.62 7.30 -0.50
C PRO A 57 15.58 7.74 0.97
N ALA A 58 15.32 6.79 1.87
CA ALA A 58 15.44 7.01 3.31
C ALA A 58 16.90 6.98 3.75
N LEU A 59 17.16 7.55 4.93
CA LEU A 59 18.34 7.19 5.72
C LEU A 59 18.19 5.71 6.13
N ALA A 60 19.15 4.84 5.79
CA ALA A 60 19.17 3.38 6.03
C ALA A 60 18.57 2.45 4.95
N GLY A 61 18.35 2.94 3.73
CA GLY A 61 18.06 2.08 2.57
C GLY A 61 16.66 1.48 2.52
N PHE A 62 15.73 2.08 3.26
CA PHE A 62 14.30 1.94 3.05
C PHE A 62 13.79 3.07 2.16
N VAL A 63 12.55 2.95 1.68
CA VAL A 63 11.88 4.04 0.98
C VAL A 63 10.87 4.66 1.93
N LEU A 64 11.10 5.93 2.29
CA LEU A 64 10.16 6.65 3.14
C LEU A 64 8.86 6.89 2.39
N GLY A 65 7.75 6.71 3.10
CA GLY A 65 6.42 6.86 2.53
C GLY A 65 6.00 5.69 1.66
N ILE A 66 6.68 4.54 1.71
CA ILE A 66 6.21 3.30 1.08
C ILE A 66 6.13 2.17 2.11
N LEU A 67 4.94 1.59 2.23
CA LEU A 67 4.67 0.41 3.04
C LEU A 67 4.30 -0.77 2.16
N LYS A 68 4.92 -1.92 2.36
CA LYS A 68 4.47 -3.20 1.81
C LYS A 68 3.71 -3.94 2.90
N THR A 69 2.49 -4.34 2.57
CA THR A 69 1.62 -5.07 3.48
C THR A 69 1.04 -6.30 2.80
N GLU A 70 0.80 -7.34 3.58
CA GLU A 70 0.17 -8.58 3.11
C GLU A 70 -1.25 -8.63 3.64
N VAL A 71 -2.24 -8.52 2.75
CA VAL A 71 -3.65 -8.49 3.12
C VAL A 71 -4.44 -9.57 2.40
N SER A 72 -5.29 -10.26 3.14
CA SER A 72 -6.27 -11.19 2.59
C SER A 72 -7.33 -10.46 1.74
N VAL A 73 -7.84 -11.11 0.69
CA VAL A 73 -8.83 -10.52 -0.25
C VAL A 73 -10.06 -9.93 0.44
N LYS A 74 -10.47 -10.56 1.55
CA LYS A 74 -11.61 -10.15 2.37
C LYS A 74 -11.37 -8.84 3.11
N ASN A 75 -10.10 -8.51 3.40
CA ASN A 75 -9.68 -7.34 4.15
C ASN A 75 -9.21 -6.19 3.25
N ILE A 76 -9.05 -6.39 1.93
CA ILE A 76 -8.67 -5.32 0.97
C ILE A 76 -9.62 -4.12 1.08
N GLN A 77 -10.92 -4.38 1.14
CA GLN A 77 -11.92 -3.32 1.26
C GLN A 77 -11.78 -2.54 2.57
N ALA A 78 -11.45 -3.23 3.68
CA ALA A 78 -11.21 -2.59 4.97
C ALA A 78 -9.93 -1.74 4.95
N LEU A 79 -8.84 -2.28 4.38
CA LEU A 79 -7.58 -1.56 4.19
C LEU A 79 -7.79 -0.27 3.39
N MET A 80 -8.50 -0.37 2.27
CA MET A 80 -8.79 0.78 1.41
C MET A 80 -9.73 1.79 2.08
N GLY A 81 -10.61 1.33 2.96
CA GLY A 81 -11.40 2.20 3.85
C GLY A 81 -10.52 3.02 4.78
N VAL A 82 -9.53 2.40 5.44
CA VAL A 82 -8.56 3.12 6.31
C VAL A 82 -7.75 4.14 5.52
N LEU A 83 -7.27 3.74 4.34
CA LEU A 83 -6.54 4.65 3.44
C LEU A 83 -7.41 5.83 3.02
N GLN A 84 -8.69 5.62 2.71
CA GLN A 84 -9.61 6.70 2.39
C GLN A 84 -9.92 7.60 3.58
N ASP A 85 -10.13 7.04 4.77
CA ASP A 85 -10.42 7.83 5.96
C ASP A 85 -9.23 8.73 6.33
N ARG A 86 -8.02 8.18 6.18
CA ARG A 86 -6.77 8.85 6.53
C ARG A 86 -6.27 9.84 5.47
N PHE A 87 -6.32 9.46 4.20
CA PHE A 87 -5.82 10.28 3.09
C PHE A 87 -6.91 11.06 2.36
N GLY A 88 -8.18 10.66 2.49
CA GLY A 88 -9.32 11.38 1.92
C GLY A 88 -9.20 11.59 0.42
N SER A 89 -9.00 12.84 0.01
CA SER A 89 -8.80 13.26 -1.38
C SER A 89 -7.33 13.50 -1.74
N LYS A 90 -6.39 12.94 -0.97
CA LYS A 90 -4.96 13.00 -1.26
C LYS A 90 -4.57 11.88 -2.23
N PRO A 91 -3.72 12.16 -3.23
CA PRO A 91 -3.26 11.15 -4.17
C PRO A 91 -2.28 10.20 -3.49
N ILE A 92 -2.66 8.94 -3.33
CA ILE A 92 -1.79 7.83 -2.92
C ILE A 92 -1.66 6.85 -4.10
N GLU A 93 -0.56 6.10 -4.15
CA GLU A 93 -0.38 5.04 -5.15
C GLU A 93 -0.42 3.67 -4.48
N LEU A 94 -1.26 2.78 -4.99
CA LEU A 94 -1.44 1.42 -4.49
C LEU A 94 -0.93 0.43 -5.53
N THR A 95 0.04 -0.39 -5.15
CA THR A 95 0.60 -1.44 -6.00
C THR A 95 0.33 -2.81 -5.40
N GLY A 96 -0.54 -3.59 -6.02
CA GLY A 96 -0.85 -4.97 -5.66
C GLY A 96 0.05 -5.94 -6.41
N GLU A 97 0.63 -6.90 -5.70
CA GLU A 97 1.42 -7.99 -6.24
C GLU A 97 0.84 -9.34 -5.78
N LYS A 98 0.58 -10.23 -6.74
CA LYS A 98 0.23 -11.63 -6.45
C LYS A 98 0.73 -12.56 -7.55
N ASN A 99 1.43 -13.61 -7.15
CA ASN A 99 1.91 -14.67 -8.04
C ASN A 99 2.69 -14.16 -9.28
N GLY A 100 3.46 -13.07 -9.11
CA GLY A 100 4.22 -12.41 -10.18
C GLY A 100 3.45 -11.37 -11.00
N ASN A 101 2.12 -11.24 -10.82
CA ASN A 101 1.33 -10.15 -11.41
C ASN A 101 1.42 -8.92 -10.51
N LYS A 102 1.87 -7.80 -11.06
CA LYS A 102 1.90 -6.49 -10.41
C LYS A 102 0.86 -5.57 -11.03
N PHE A 103 0.11 -4.86 -10.21
CA PHE A 103 -0.89 -3.88 -10.63
C PHE A 103 -0.71 -2.61 -9.80
N SER A 104 -0.41 -1.48 -10.44
CA SER A 104 -0.32 -0.17 -9.77
C SER A 104 -1.48 0.71 -10.19
N ILE A 105 -2.11 1.37 -9.21
CA ILE A 105 -3.21 2.30 -9.38
C ILE A 105 -3.05 3.49 -8.45
N LYS A 106 -3.17 4.69 -8.99
CA LYS A 106 -3.22 5.92 -8.21
C LYS A 106 -4.65 6.16 -7.76
N VAL A 107 -4.86 6.28 -6.46
CA VAL A 107 -6.15 6.63 -5.89
C VAL A 107 -6.04 8.02 -5.24
N GLY A 108 -6.82 8.97 -5.72
CA GLY A 108 -6.91 10.32 -5.14
C GLY A 108 -8.34 10.79 -4.92
N LYS A 109 -9.32 9.93 -5.26
CA LYS A 109 -10.74 10.17 -5.16
C LYS A 109 -11.45 8.89 -4.72
N PRO A 110 -12.66 9.01 -4.14
CA PRO A 110 -13.47 7.85 -3.79
C PRO A 110 -13.77 6.94 -4.99
N GLU A 111 -13.87 7.48 -6.21
CA GLU A 111 -14.10 6.70 -7.43
C GLU A 111 -12.92 5.78 -7.77
N ASP A 112 -11.67 6.23 -7.56
CA ASP A 112 -10.48 5.44 -7.85
C ASP A 112 -10.32 4.28 -6.85
N LEU A 113 -10.77 4.46 -5.60
CA LEU A 113 -10.73 3.41 -4.58
C LEU A 113 -11.62 2.24 -4.95
N ASP A 114 -12.83 2.46 -5.46
CA ASP A 114 -13.71 1.35 -5.87
C ASP A 114 -13.07 0.54 -7.02
N GLN A 115 -12.45 1.23 -7.98
CA GLN A 115 -11.71 0.58 -9.06
C GLN A 115 -10.49 -0.20 -8.55
N ALA A 116 -9.76 0.37 -7.60
CA ALA A 116 -8.60 -0.27 -7.00
C ALA A 116 -9.01 -1.52 -6.19
N VAL A 117 -10.11 -1.48 -5.41
CA VAL A 117 -10.66 -2.65 -4.71
C VAL A 117 -10.98 -3.74 -5.72
N ALA A 118 -11.73 -3.41 -6.77
CA ALA A 118 -12.13 -4.36 -7.80
C ALA A 118 -10.93 -4.95 -8.55
N ALA A 119 -9.91 -4.14 -8.84
CA ALA A 119 -8.69 -4.60 -9.50
C ALA A 119 -7.88 -5.54 -8.59
N PHE A 120 -7.74 -5.20 -7.31
CA PHE A 120 -7.04 -6.03 -6.33
C PHE A 120 -7.79 -7.32 -6.02
N GLN A 121 -9.12 -7.28 -5.92
CA GLN A 121 -9.95 -8.48 -5.80
C GLN A 121 -9.77 -9.39 -7.01
N LYS A 122 -9.88 -8.84 -8.23
CA LYS A 122 -9.64 -9.61 -9.46
C LYS A 122 -8.23 -10.17 -9.53
N LEU A 123 -7.21 -9.41 -9.16
CA LEU A 123 -5.83 -9.88 -9.13
C LEU A 123 -5.65 -10.99 -8.09
N ALA A 124 -6.41 -10.92 -7.00
CA ALA A 124 -6.42 -11.95 -5.99
C ALA A 124 -7.20 -13.21 -6.38
N GLU A 125 -8.25 -13.07 -7.19
CA GLU A 125 -9.07 -14.17 -7.73
C GLU A 125 -8.48 -14.80 -9.00
N ALA A 126 -7.65 -14.09 -9.77
CA ALA A 126 -7.02 -14.58 -11.00
C ALA A 126 -5.97 -15.70 -10.82
N VAL A 127 -5.99 -16.37 -9.66
CA VAL A 127 -5.23 -17.58 -9.35
C VAL A 127 -6.22 -18.74 -9.36
N GLU A 128 -6.68 -19.12 -10.55
CA GLU A 128 -7.35 -20.41 -10.83
C GLU A 128 -6.61 -21.14 -11.95
#